data_AF-A0A943X1J7-F1
#
_entry.id   AF-A0A943X1J7-F1
#
_cell.length_a   1.000
_cell.length_b   1.000
_cell.length_c   1.000
_cell.angle_alpha   90.00
_cell.angle_beta   90.00
_cell.angle_gamma   90.00
#
_symmetry.space_group_name_H-M   'P 1'
#
loop_
_entity.id
_entity.type
_entity.pdbx_description
1 polymer ?
#
loop_
_entity_poly.entity_id
_entity_poly.type
_entity_poly.pdbx_seq_one_letter_code
_entity_poly.pdbx_strand_id
1 'polypeptide(L)'
;MKLQVGQFGFRLLLFVGYCGEVPISLVRWMEGYYDYNRRVVTELVRAGYLKERIFRAEQRHVVRSLSLTEAGLRQIQHLSPNQAAQIRQHLLAPKDGQGNWRRTHRLHRNAACLLAAIKLGAVWMPGKSQDAARCKKLVYYSTYHLDKKSGKDNKSARASGIFADEYTYYPAYYLGDRNMRWNTETEQLLRDRFELSEIGRNLHFGGNLLLGDDWALAERIVRHAKNPHSRLIRFTPSNTFYYGTLDRHGIMLLQAILDGYYSFQLQKWLYERCGCPVTTLPGYLFQLDGIGKPDLNGEESNYFFDFQFSTAKKICPSDANVVSMPSGLLEDFDTAIRTGEDAIGPLHGR
;
A
#
# COMPACT_ATOMS: atom_id res chain seq x y z
N MET A 1 -11.22 -28.09 9.99
CA MET A 1 -11.17 -27.45 8.66
C MET A 1 -10.06 -28.11 7.83
N LYS A 2 -10.32 -28.55 6.60
CA LYS A 2 -9.25 -29.04 5.69
C LYS A 2 -8.68 -27.83 4.95
N LEU A 3 -7.40 -27.53 5.17
CA LEU A 3 -6.69 -26.47 4.45
C LEU A 3 -6.10 -27.03 3.16
N GLN A 4 -6.35 -26.35 2.04
CA GLN A 4 -5.73 -26.67 0.76
C GLN A 4 -4.94 -25.47 0.23
N VAL A 5 -3.89 -25.77 -0.54
CA VAL A 5 -3.09 -24.73 -1.22
C VAL A 5 -4.00 -23.91 -2.14
N GLY A 6 -3.79 -22.59 -2.17
CA GLY A 6 -4.61 -21.66 -2.96
C GLY A 6 -5.91 -21.20 -2.30
N GLN A 7 -6.43 -21.93 -1.31
CA GLN A 7 -7.61 -21.47 -0.57
C GLN A 7 -7.28 -20.26 0.32
N PHE A 8 -8.29 -19.41 0.54
CA PHE A 8 -8.14 -18.18 1.34
C PHE A 8 -7.53 -18.45 2.72
N GLY A 9 -7.97 -19.50 3.43
CA GLY A 9 -7.42 -19.85 4.74
C GLY A 9 -5.91 -20.13 4.70
N PHE A 10 -5.43 -20.81 3.66
CA PHE A 10 -4.00 -21.07 3.50
C PHE A 10 -3.23 -19.79 3.11
N ARG A 11 -3.77 -18.98 2.20
CA ARG A 11 -3.20 -17.68 1.81
C ARG A 11 -3.08 -16.74 3.02
N LEU A 12 -4.08 -16.73 3.90
CA LEU A 12 -4.06 -15.98 5.14
C LEU A 12 -2.97 -16.47 6.10
N LEU A 13 -2.77 -17.78 6.24
CA LEU A 13 -1.68 -18.33 7.06
C LEU A 13 -0.30 -17.88 6.55
N LEU A 14 -0.08 -17.94 5.23
CA LEU A 14 1.15 -17.45 4.62
C LEU A 14 1.35 -15.97 4.89
N PHE A 15 0.33 -15.15 4.63
CA PHE A 15 0.38 -13.72 4.84
C PHE A 15 0.74 -13.36 6.30
N VAL A 16 0.06 -13.96 7.27
CA VAL A 16 0.38 -13.77 8.69
C VAL A 16 1.81 -14.25 9.02
N GLY A 17 2.24 -15.37 8.44
CA GLY A 17 3.60 -15.89 8.61
C GLY A 17 4.68 -14.93 8.11
N TYR A 18 4.50 -14.33 6.94
CA TYR A 18 5.44 -13.35 6.38
C TYR A 18 5.47 -12.03 7.15
N CYS A 19 4.32 -11.57 7.66
CA CYS A 19 4.21 -10.31 8.40
C CYS A 19 4.57 -10.43 9.89
N GLY A 20 4.54 -11.64 10.44
CA GLY A 20 4.70 -11.92 11.88
C GLY A 20 3.47 -11.56 12.71
N GLU A 21 2.98 -10.32 12.60
CA GLU A 21 1.77 -9.81 13.26
C GLU A 21 0.93 -9.03 12.26
N VAL A 22 -0.36 -9.36 12.16
CA VAL A 22 -1.31 -8.74 11.22
C VAL A 22 -2.51 -8.18 11.98
N PRO A 23 -2.92 -6.92 11.77
CA PRO A 23 -4.11 -6.40 12.44
C PRO A 23 -5.35 -7.11 11.92
N ILE A 24 -6.25 -7.53 12.79
CA ILE A 24 -7.51 -8.19 12.37
C ILE A 24 -8.33 -7.28 11.44
N SER A 25 -8.28 -5.96 11.64
CA SER A 25 -8.96 -5.00 10.77
C SER A 25 -8.50 -5.08 9.32
N LEU A 26 -7.26 -5.49 9.05
CA LEU A 26 -6.71 -5.60 7.69
C LEU A 26 -7.34 -6.75 6.90
N VAL A 27 -7.92 -7.76 7.59
CA VAL A 27 -8.58 -8.90 6.95
C VAL A 27 -9.78 -8.45 6.10
N ARG A 28 -10.42 -7.32 6.44
CA ARG A 28 -11.51 -6.76 5.63
C ARG A 28 -11.09 -6.30 4.25
N TRP A 29 -9.81 -5.99 4.09
CA TRP A 29 -9.24 -5.53 2.84
C TRP A 29 -8.74 -6.68 1.99
N MET A 30 -8.68 -7.92 2.50
CA MET A 30 -8.32 -9.08 1.69
C MET A 30 -9.45 -9.49 0.74
N GLU A 31 -9.11 -10.26 -0.29
CA GLU A 31 -10.09 -10.78 -1.25
C GLU A 31 -11.23 -11.54 -0.59
N GLY A 32 -12.42 -11.46 -1.19
CA GLY A 32 -13.63 -12.14 -0.70
C GLY A 32 -14.50 -11.28 0.20
N TYR A 33 -15.63 -11.86 0.62
CA TYR A 33 -16.62 -11.15 1.44
C TYR A 33 -16.15 -11.05 2.90
N TYR A 34 -16.36 -9.89 3.53
CA TYR A 34 -15.88 -9.62 4.90
C TYR A 34 -16.32 -10.68 5.91
N ASP A 35 -17.59 -11.06 5.93
CA ASP A 35 -18.11 -12.05 6.88
C ASP A 35 -17.52 -13.44 6.66
N TYR A 36 -17.26 -13.81 5.41
CA TYR A 36 -16.57 -15.05 5.08
C TYR A 36 -15.14 -15.02 5.61
N ASN A 37 -14.40 -13.94 5.35
CA ASN A 37 -13.02 -13.79 5.82
C ASN A 37 -12.94 -13.85 7.34
N ARG A 38 -13.89 -13.22 8.05
CA ARG A 38 -14.00 -13.27 9.51
C ARG A 38 -14.28 -14.69 10.03
N ARG A 39 -15.15 -15.45 9.36
CA ARG A 39 -15.40 -16.86 9.69
C ARG A 39 -14.13 -17.70 9.54
N VAL A 40 -13.39 -17.52 8.44
CA VAL A 40 -12.13 -18.23 8.22
C VAL A 40 -11.10 -17.91 9.30
N VAL A 41 -10.94 -16.63 9.69
CA VAL A 41 -10.09 -16.26 10.83
C VAL A 41 -10.52 -17.00 12.10
N THR A 42 -11.81 -17.01 12.40
CA THR A 42 -12.35 -17.68 13.59
C THR A 42 -12.03 -19.17 13.59
N GLU A 43 -12.20 -19.85 12.46
CA GLU A 43 -11.90 -21.27 12.31
C GLU A 43 -10.40 -21.57 12.40
N LEU A 44 -9.54 -20.72 11.82
CA LEU A 44 -8.08 -20.85 11.93
C LEU A 44 -7.59 -20.67 13.37
N VAL A 45 -8.21 -19.77 14.14
CA VAL A 45 -7.92 -19.57 15.56
C VAL A 45 -8.42 -20.75 16.39
N ARG A 46 -9.65 -21.22 16.15
CA ARG A 46 -10.22 -22.41 16.82
C ARG A 46 -9.41 -23.67 16.56
N ALA A 47 -8.91 -23.85 15.33
CA ALA A 47 -8.04 -24.95 14.95
C ALA A 47 -6.60 -24.81 15.49
N GLY A 48 -6.27 -23.68 16.15
CA GLY A 48 -4.96 -23.44 16.76
C GLY A 48 -3.86 -23.06 15.77
N TYR A 49 -4.16 -22.82 14.49
CA TYR A 49 -3.17 -22.41 13.48
C TYR A 49 -2.78 -20.94 13.58
N LEU A 50 -3.73 -20.09 14.00
CA LEU A 50 -3.50 -18.69 14.32
C LEU A 50 -3.77 -18.44 15.80
N LYS A 51 -3.09 -17.46 16.35
CA LYS A 51 -3.38 -16.91 17.67
C LYS A 51 -3.78 -15.47 17.53
N GLU A 52 -4.96 -15.15 18.06
CA GLU A 52 -5.35 -13.78 18.30
C GLU A 52 -4.67 -13.23 19.55
N ARG A 53 -4.07 -12.06 19.43
CA ARG A 53 -3.46 -11.30 20.51
C ARG A 53 -4.24 -10.00 20.70
N ILE A 54 -4.49 -9.68 21.96
CA ILE A 54 -5.19 -8.47 22.36
C ILE A 54 -4.21 -7.59 23.12
N PHE A 55 -3.94 -6.41 22.58
CA PHE A 55 -3.08 -5.41 23.19
C PHE A 55 -3.93 -4.25 23.70
N ARG A 56 -3.68 -3.84 24.95
CA ARG A 56 -4.19 -2.57 25.48
C ARG A 56 -3.17 -1.49 25.16
N ALA A 57 -3.49 -0.63 24.21
CA ALA A 57 -2.65 0.53 23.89
C ALA A 57 -2.69 1.56 25.04
N GLU A 58 -1.69 2.46 25.08
CA GLU A 58 -1.53 3.49 26.12
C GLU A 58 -2.79 4.38 26.31
N GLN A 59 -3.70 4.44 25.33
CA GLN A 59 -4.96 5.21 25.36
C GLN A 59 -6.24 4.35 25.48
N ARG A 60 -6.17 3.14 26.05
CA ARG A 60 -7.31 2.19 26.16
C ARG A 60 -7.89 1.67 24.83
N HIS A 61 -7.27 1.98 23.69
CA HIS A 61 -7.62 1.33 22.43
C HIS A 61 -7.20 -0.15 22.46
N VAL A 62 -8.16 -1.01 22.14
CA VAL A 62 -7.94 -2.46 22.03
C VAL A 62 -7.44 -2.74 20.61
N VAL A 63 -6.19 -3.20 20.50
CA VAL A 63 -5.59 -3.57 19.23
C VAL A 63 -5.54 -5.08 19.15
N ARG A 64 -6.20 -5.64 18.13
CA ARG A 64 -6.28 -7.08 17.90
C ARG A 64 -5.37 -7.47 16.76
N SER A 65 -4.51 -8.44 17.00
CA SER A 65 -3.50 -8.91 16.06
C SER A 65 -3.57 -10.42 15.88
N LEU A 66 -3.27 -10.89 14.68
CA LEU A 66 -3.10 -12.31 14.36
C LEU A 66 -1.61 -12.61 14.28
N SER A 67 -1.21 -13.68 14.95
CA SER A 67 0.14 -14.25 14.85
C SER A 67 0.06 -15.72 14.47
N LEU A 68 1.02 -16.18 13.67
CA LEU A 68 1.15 -17.59 13.29
C LEU A 68 1.61 -18.42 14.49
N THR A 69 0.99 -19.58 14.72
CA THR A 69 1.43 -20.52 15.76
C THR A 69 2.38 -21.58 15.18
N GLU A 70 3.05 -22.33 16.06
CA GLU A 70 3.84 -23.50 15.63
C GLU A 70 3.00 -24.58 14.94
N ALA A 71 1.73 -24.73 15.32
CA ALA A 71 0.81 -25.63 14.62
C ALA A 71 0.50 -25.11 13.20
N GLY A 72 0.26 -23.80 13.06
CA GLY A 72 0.07 -23.15 11.76
C GLY A 72 1.30 -23.27 10.88
N LEU A 73 2.50 -23.05 11.43
CA LEU A 73 3.75 -23.20 10.70
C LEU A 73 4.01 -24.65 10.26
N ARG A 74 3.72 -25.64 11.11
CA ARG A 74 3.77 -27.07 10.72
C ARG A 74 2.78 -27.39 9.60
N GLN A 75 1.60 -26.81 9.63
CA GLN A 75 0.62 -26.97 8.55
C GLN A 75 1.13 -26.38 7.23
N ILE A 76 1.76 -25.19 7.27
CA ILE A 76 2.40 -24.60 6.09
C ILE A 76 3.55 -25.49 5.61
N GLN A 77 4.40 -26.01 6.51
CA GLN A 77 5.50 -26.90 6.16
C GLN A 77 5.02 -28.17 5.44
N HIS A 78 3.87 -28.72 5.85
CA HIS A 78 3.29 -29.89 5.21
C HIS A 78 2.75 -29.60 3.81
N LEU A 79 2.09 -28.45 3.61
CA LEU A 79 1.45 -28.09 2.35
C LEU A 79 2.38 -27.37 1.36
N SER A 80 3.36 -26.62 1.86
CA SER A 80 4.30 -25.79 1.09
C SER A 80 5.63 -25.63 1.84
N PRO A 81 6.53 -26.63 1.74
CA PRO A 81 7.82 -26.62 2.42
C PRO A 81 8.67 -25.37 2.16
N ASN A 82 8.69 -24.90 0.92
CA ASN A 82 9.50 -23.75 0.50
C ASN A 82 9.05 -22.45 1.18
N GLN A 83 7.73 -22.22 1.27
CA GLN A 83 7.19 -21.03 1.93
C GLN A 83 7.39 -21.09 3.45
N ALA A 84 7.26 -22.27 4.06
CA ALA A 84 7.59 -22.45 5.47
C ALA A 84 9.06 -22.13 5.77
N ALA A 85 9.99 -22.55 4.88
CA ALA A 85 11.39 -22.22 5.01
C ALA A 85 11.65 -20.71 4.91
N GLN A 86 11.01 -20.01 3.98
CA GLN A 86 11.11 -18.55 3.85
C GLN A 86 10.57 -17.81 5.08
N ILE A 87 9.45 -18.26 5.65
CA ILE A 87 8.89 -17.70 6.88
C ILE A 87 9.88 -17.87 8.05
N ARG A 88 10.50 -19.04 8.19
CA ARG A 88 11.53 -19.30 9.22
C ARG A 88 12.80 -18.47 9.05
N GLN A 89 13.12 -18.03 7.82
CA GLN A 89 14.26 -17.15 7.55
C GLN A 89 14.02 -15.70 7.98
N HIS A 90 12.79 -15.34 8.40
CA HIS A 90 12.44 -14.01 8.86
C HIS A 90 12.90 -12.94 7.85
N LEU A 91 12.46 -13.10 6.59
CA LEU A 91 12.85 -12.20 5.50
C LEU A 91 12.12 -10.85 5.56
N LEU A 92 10.84 -10.86 5.92
CA LEU A 92 9.96 -9.68 5.87
C LEU A 92 9.52 -9.17 7.25
N ALA A 93 9.73 -9.97 8.29
CA ALA A 93 9.44 -9.60 9.66
C ALA A 93 10.48 -10.17 10.61
N PRO A 94 10.88 -9.42 11.66
CA PRO A 94 11.83 -9.88 12.66
C PRO A 94 11.32 -11.12 13.42
N LYS A 95 12.26 -11.95 13.86
CA LYS A 95 12.00 -13.08 14.77
C LYS A 95 11.42 -12.62 16.10
N ASP A 96 11.95 -11.51 16.62
CA ASP A 96 11.61 -10.96 17.94
C ASP A 96 10.78 -9.67 17.82
N GLY A 97 9.67 -9.60 18.55
CA GLY A 97 8.81 -8.40 18.58
C GLY A 97 7.31 -8.69 18.62
N GLN A 98 6.91 -9.93 18.37
CA GLN A 98 5.56 -10.40 18.65
C GLN A 98 5.23 -10.20 20.13
N GLY A 99 4.01 -9.76 20.43
CA GLY A 99 3.60 -9.52 21.82
C GLY A 99 4.02 -8.17 22.44
N ASN A 100 4.83 -7.34 21.77
CA ASN A 100 5.14 -5.98 22.23
C ASN A 100 4.38 -4.94 21.40
N TRP A 101 3.42 -4.25 22.01
CA TRP A 101 2.59 -3.21 21.40
C TRP A 101 3.35 -2.25 20.47
N ARG A 102 4.47 -1.67 20.93
CA ARG A 102 5.21 -0.66 20.14
C ARG A 102 5.83 -1.24 18.87
N ARG A 103 6.23 -2.51 18.91
CA ARG A 103 6.76 -3.24 17.74
C ARG A 103 5.63 -3.76 16.85
N THR A 104 4.54 -4.25 17.43
CA THR A 104 3.35 -4.70 16.71
C THR A 104 2.78 -3.63 15.79
N HIS A 105 2.75 -2.36 16.23
CA HIS A 105 2.28 -1.28 15.36
C HIS A 105 3.11 -1.10 14.09
N ARG A 106 4.43 -1.36 14.14
CA ARG A 106 5.28 -1.33 12.93
C ARG A 106 4.98 -2.52 12.02
N LEU A 107 4.84 -3.71 12.59
CA LEU A 107 4.45 -4.92 11.85
C LEU A 107 3.10 -4.75 11.16
N HIS A 108 2.14 -4.10 11.83
CA HIS A 108 0.83 -3.78 11.28
C HIS A 108 0.89 -2.89 10.05
N ARG A 109 1.73 -1.85 10.08
CA ARG A 109 1.94 -0.99 8.91
C ARG A 109 2.63 -1.74 7.77
N ASN A 110 3.65 -2.54 8.08
CA ASN A 110 4.35 -3.35 7.09
C ASN A 110 3.40 -4.38 6.45
N ALA A 111 2.51 -4.99 7.23
CA ALA A 111 1.47 -5.89 6.73
C ALA A 111 0.53 -5.19 5.75
N ALA A 112 0.08 -3.98 6.07
CA ALA A 112 -0.80 -3.21 5.20
C ALA A 112 -0.12 -2.82 3.87
N CYS A 113 1.12 -2.35 3.90
CA CYS A 113 1.88 -2.06 2.68
C CYS A 113 2.19 -3.33 1.86
N LEU A 114 2.46 -4.46 2.52
CA LEU A 114 2.63 -5.74 1.83
C LEU A 114 1.31 -6.21 1.18
N LEU A 115 0.17 -6.02 1.85
CA LEU A 115 -1.13 -6.31 1.26
C LEU A 115 -1.40 -5.45 0.02
N ALA A 116 -1.07 -4.16 0.07
CA ALA A 116 -1.14 -3.28 -1.09
C ALA A 116 -0.27 -3.82 -2.23
N ALA A 117 0.97 -4.22 -1.93
CA ALA A 117 1.88 -4.80 -2.93
C ALA A 117 1.33 -6.07 -3.57
N ILE A 118 0.76 -6.99 -2.77
CA ILE A 118 0.11 -8.20 -3.29
C ILE A 118 -1.05 -7.86 -4.24
N LYS A 119 -1.90 -6.90 -3.84
CA LYS A 119 -3.06 -6.46 -4.64
C LYS A 119 -2.66 -5.76 -5.94
N LEU A 120 -1.55 -5.04 -5.93
CA LEU A 120 -0.97 -4.39 -7.11
C LEU A 120 -0.20 -5.37 -8.01
N GLY A 121 -0.12 -6.65 -7.65
CA GLY A 121 0.66 -7.64 -8.41
C GLY A 121 2.18 -7.41 -8.32
N ALA A 122 2.64 -6.61 -7.37
CA ALA A 122 4.06 -6.29 -7.24
C ALA A 122 4.87 -7.52 -6.80
N VAL A 123 6.12 -7.60 -7.25
CA VAL A 123 7.08 -8.60 -6.76
C VAL A 123 7.56 -8.17 -5.36
N TRP A 124 7.16 -8.90 -4.31
CA TRP A 124 7.49 -8.54 -2.92
C TRP A 124 8.49 -9.48 -2.23
N MET A 125 8.93 -10.55 -2.92
CA MET A 125 10.07 -11.40 -2.53
C MET A 125 11.08 -11.49 -3.67
N PRO A 126 11.80 -10.40 -3.99
CA PRO A 126 12.86 -10.47 -5.00
C PRO A 126 13.98 -11.40 -4.51
N GLY A 127 14.49 -12.26 -5.37
CA GLY A 127 15.54 -13.24 -5.08
C GLY A 127 16.91 -12.61 -4.75
N LYS A 128 17.99 -13.33 -5.08
CA LYS A 128 19.38 -12.85 -4.86
C LYS A 128 19.71 -11.65 -5.75
N SER A 129 19.26 -11.64 -7.00
CA SER A 129 19.37 -10.50 -7.90
C SER A 129 18.08 -9.66 -7.86
N GLN A 130 18.27 -8.36 -7.70
CA GLN A 130 17.25 -7.32 -7.67
C GLN A 130 16.71 -6.98 -9.07
N ASP A 131 16.79 -7.92 -10.03
CA ASP A 131 16.49 -7.66 -11.45
C ASP A 131 15.01 -7.36 -11.74
N ALA A 132 14.11 -7.60 -10.78
CA ALA A 132 12.68 -7.43 -10.99
C ALA A 132 12.27 -5.97 -11.33
N ALA A 133 12.93 -4.96 -10.74
CA ALA A 133 12.64 -3.55 -11.05
C ALA A 133 13.14 -3.17 -12.46
N ARG A 134 14.26 -3.76 -12.88
CA ARG A 134 14.84 -3.58 -14.23
C ARG A 134 14.10 -4.37 -15.32
N CYS A 135 13.28 -5.34 -14.95
CA CYS A 135 12.50 -6.16 -15.87
C CYS A 135 11.07 -5.63 -16.12
N LYS A 136 10.84 -4.31 -15.98
CA LYS A 136 9.53 -3.66 -16.20
C LYS A 136 8.41 -4.20 -15.30
N LYS A 137 8.74 -4.66 -14.08
CA LYS A 137 7.74 -5.10 -13.10
C LYS A 137 7.78 -4.20 -11.88
N LEU A 138 6.62 -3.90 -11.33
CA LEU A 138 6.51 -3.23 -10.04
C LEU A 138 7.08 -4.15 -8.94
N VAL A 139 7.97 -3.62 -8.12
CA VAL A 139 8.61 -4.33 -7.00
C VAL A 139 8.29 -3.62 -5.70
N TYR A 140 8.09 -4.41 -4.64
CA TYR A 140 7.94 -3.90 -3.28
C TYR A 140 9.07 -4.38 -2.39
N TYR A 141 9.74 -3.42 -1.76
CA TYR A 141 10.76 -3.65 -0.76
C TYR A 141 10.25 -3.23 0.62
N SER A 142 10.12 -4.17 1.56
CA SER A 142 9.86 -3.80 2.95
C SER A 142 11.07 -3.07 3.54
N THR A 143 10.83 -2.09 4.42
CA THR A 143 11.93 -1.38 5.09
C THR A 143 12.80 -2.32 5.93
N TYR A 144 12.20 -3.36 6.50
CA TYR A 144 12.94 -4.40 7.22
C TYR A 144 13.92 -5.17 6.33
N HIS A 145 13.49 -5.53 5.12
CA HIS A 145 14.35 -6.22 4.15
C HIS A 145 15.49 -5.33 3.67
N LEU A 146 15.21 -4.04 3.45
CA LEU A 146 16.22 -3.03 3.10
C LEU A 146 17.26 -2.86 4.22
N ASP A 147 16.82 -2.78 5.47
CA ASP A 147 17.71 -2.67 6.63
C ASP A 147 18.61 -3.91 6.76
N LYS A 148 18.06 -5.12 6.58
CA LYS A 148 18.80 -6.38 6.66
C LYS A 148 19.86 -6.51 5.55
N LYS A 149 19.56 -6.04 4.33
CA LYS A 149 20.50 -6.08 3.20
C LYS A 149 21.55 -4.95 3.25
N SER A 150 21.16 -3.74 3.66
CA SER A 150 22.05 -2.57 3.65
C SER A 150 22.88 -2.41 4.93
N GLY A 151 22.51 -3.08 6.03
CA GLY A 151 23.18 -2.98 7.33
C GLY A 151 23.01 -1.61 8.01
N LYS A 152 22.24 -0.68 7.42
CA LYS A 152 22.01 0.66 7.94
C LYS A 152 20.61 0.73 8.54
N ASP A 153 20.56 0.99 9.84
CA ASP A 153 19.32 1.07 10.61
C ASP A 153 18.51 2.34 10.26
N ASN A 154 17.28 2.17 9.77
CA ASN A 154 16.34 3.27 9.50
C ASN A 154 15.25 3.40 10.59
N LYS A 155 15.52 2.92 11.82
CA LYS A 155 14.57 2.84 12.95
C LYS A 155 13.71 4.08 13.21
N SER A 156 14.16 5.28 12.86
CA SER A 156 13.43 6.53 13.07
C SER A 156 12.45 6.85 11.94
N ALA A 157 12.70 6.38 10.71
CA ALA A 157 11.84 6.61 9.56
C ALA A 157 10.51 5.87 9.73
N ARG A 158 9.46 6.46 9.15
CA ARG A 158 8.09 5.94 9.27
C ARG A 158 7.62 5.16 8.07
N ALA A 159 8.36 5.21 6.97
CA ALA A 159 8.09 4.38 5.80
C ALA A 159 8.02 2.90 6.19
N SER A 160 7.05 2.22 5.63
CA SER A 160 6.78 0.80 5.89
C SER A 160 7.23 -0.09 4.72
N GLY A 161 7.39 0.50 3.54
CA GLY A 161 8.07 -0.10 2.41
C GLY A 161 8.35 0.93 1.32
N ILE A 162 8.92 0.46 0.21
CA ILE A 162 9.22 1.24 -0.98
C ILE A 162 8.71 0.45 -2.19
N PHE A 163 7.87 1.08 -3.01
CA PHE A 163 7.55 0.60 -4.34
C PHE A 163 8.58 1.14 -5.33
N ALA A 164 8.97 0.33 -6.30
CA ALA A 164 9.89 0.74 -7.35
C ALA A 164 9.53 0.05 -8.66
N ASP A 165 9.66 0.78 -9.76
CA ASP A 165 9.63 0.26 -11.12
C ASP A 165 10.98 0.48 -11.81
N GLU A 166 11.01 0.55 -13.14
CA GLU A 166 12.23 0.74 -13.92
C GLU A 166 12.88 2.12 -13.69
N TYR A 167 12.09 3.15 -13.41
CA TYR A 167 12.55 4.54 -13.45
C TYR A 167 12.30 5.30 -12.15
N THR A 168 11.33 4.87 -11.36
CA THR A 168 10.79 5.63 -10.24
C THR A 168 10.65 4.79 -8.99
N TYR A 169 10.71 5.46 -7.85
CA TYR A 169 10.43 4.84 -6.55
C TYR A 169 9.51 5.70 -5.69
N TYR A 170 8.75 5.02 -4.84
CA TYR A 170 7.72 5.60 -4.00
C TYR A 170 7.78 5.00 -2.58
N PRO A 171 8.28 5.76 -1.59
CA PRO A 171 8.14 5.38 -0.19
C PRO A 171 6.67 5.29 0.21
N ALA A 172 6.28 4.19 0.84
CA ALA A 172 4.91 3.91 1.24
C ALA A 172 4.73 3.95 2.76
N TYR A 173 3.64 4.56 3.19
CA TYR A 173 3.30 4.79 4.58
C TYR A 173 1.87 4.36 4.84
N TYR A 174 1.67 3.41 5.76
CA TYR A 174 0.31 3.09 6.23
C TYR A 174 -0.06 3.92 7.46
N LEU A 175 -1.13 4.69 7.29
CA LEU A 175 -1.69 5.62 8.27
C LEU A 175 -2.90 5.01 9.02
N GLY A 176 -3.60 4.06 8.41
CA GLY A 176 -4.84 3.51 8.96
C GLY A 176 -5.92 4.59 9.06
N ASP A 177 -6.40 4.86 10.27
CA ASP A 177 -7.46 5.84 10.56
C ASP A 177 -6.93 7.18 11.10
N ARG A 178 -5.60 7.36 11.23
CA ARG A 178 -4.99 8.53 11.89
C ARG A 178 -3.81 9.08 11.11
N ASN A 179 -3.60 10.39 11.25
CA ASN A 179 -2.39 11.03 10.73
C ASN A 179 -1.16 10.58 11.55
N MET A 180 0.02 10.72 10.96
CA MET A 180 1.27 10.21 11.50
C MET A 180 2.22 11.35 11.85
N ARG A 181 2.98 11.18 12.93
CA ARG A 181 4.10 12.07 13.23
C ARG A 181 5.14 12.00 12.13
N TRP A 182 5.53 13.15 11.62
CA TRP A 182 6.43 13.27 10.48
C TRP A 182 7.71 13.98 10.88
N ASN A 183 8.85 13.45 10.47
CA ASN A 183 10.14 14.11 10.61
C ASN A 183 10.81 14.13 9.24
N THR A 184 10.82 15.30 8.61
CA THR A 184 11.33 15.51 7.25
C THR A 184 12.79 15.08 7.10
N GLU A 185 13.65 15.38 8.07
CA GLU A 185 15.07 15.01 8.02
C GLU A 185 15.27 13.49 8.04
N THR A 186 14.45 12.80 8.83
CA THR A 186 14.52 11.36 8.94
C THR A 186 14.02 10.66 7.68
N GLU A 187 12.92 11.14 7.09
CA GLU A 187 12.43 10.58 5.83
C GLU A 187 13.35 10.95 4.65
N GLN A 188 13.99 12.12 4.66
CA GLN A 188 15.03 12.46 3.69
C GLN A 188 16.22 11.51 3.80
N LEU A 189 16.71 11.26 5.01
CA LEU A 189 17.83 10.34 5.22
C LEU A 189 17.51 8.91 4.73
N LEU A 190 16.26 8.44 4.91
CA LEU A 190 15.82 7.16 4.34
C LEU A 190 15.94 7.18 2.81
N ARG A 191 15.46 8.24 2.15
CA ARG A 191 15.53 8.39 0.70
C ARG A 191 16.96 8.42 0.19
N ASP A 192 17.80 9.27 0.78
CA ASP A 192 19.22 9.38 0.41
C ASP A 192 19.91 8.02 0.51
N ARG A 193 19.63 7.25 1.58
CA ARG A 193 20.17 5.90 1.75
C ARG A 193 19.66 4.91 0.71
N PHE A 194 18.39 5.02 0.33
CA PHE A 194 17.80 4.18 -0.71
C PHE A 194 18.41 4.48 -2.09
N GLU A 195 18.51 5.75 -2.46
CA GLU A 195 19.11 6.19 -3.73
C GLU A 195 20.60 5.83 -3.84
N LEU A 196 21.32 5.82 -2.71
CA LEU A 196 22.71 5.37 -2.64
C LEU A 196 22.87 3.83 -2.65
N SER A 197 21.78 3.08 -2.44
CA SER A 197 21.81 1.62 -2.42
C SER A 197 21.91 1.03 -3.84
N GLU A 198 22.28 -0.24 -3.93
CA GLU A 198 22.29 -0.97 -5.21
C GLU A 198 20.91 -1.01 -5.89
N ILE A 199 19.84 -0.96 -5.10
CA ILE A 199 18.44 -1.00 -5.57
C ILE A 199 18.03 0.34 -6.16
N GLY A 200 18.22 1.41 -5.38
CA GLY A 200 17.68 2.73 -5.70
C GLY A 200 18.55 3.56 -6.63
N ARG A 201 19.78 3.13 -6.93
CA ARG A 201 20.66 3.86 -7.83
C ARG A 201 20.01 4.02 -9.21
N ASN A 202 19.96 5.25 -9.69
CA ASN A 202 19.33 5.69 -10.95
C ASN A 202 17.79 5.66 -10.95
N LEU A 203 17.13 5.43 -9.81
CA LEU A 203 15.70 5.64 -9.69
C LEU A 203 15.41 7.08 -9.29
N HIS A 204 14.36 7.64 -9.85
CA HIS A 204 13.85 8.96 -9.52
C HIS A 204 12.77 8.90 -8.44
N PHE A 205 12.77 9.87 -7.55
CA PHE A 205 11.71 9.98 -6.56
C PHE A 205 10.38 10.38 -7.23
N GLY A 206 9.40 9.48 -7.23
CA GLY A 206 8.08 9.72 -7.83
C GLY A 206 7.06 10.34 -6.89
N GLY A 207 7.27 10.23 -5.57
CA GLY A 207 6.38 10.78 -4.54
C GLY A 207 6.22 9.87 -3.32
N ASN A 208 5.57 10.37 -2.29
CA ASN A 208 5.22 9.60 -1.09
C ASN A 208 3.80 9.00 -1.25
N LEU A 209 3.65 7.70 -1.01
CA LEU A 209 2.34 7.03 -1.01
C LEU A 209 1.80 6.93 0.41
N LEU A 210 0.68 7.60 0.66
CA LEU A 210 -0.03 7.57 1.93
C LEU A 210 -1.23 6.63 1.83
N LEU A 211 -1.19 5.52 2.54
CA LEU A 211 -2.23 4.50 2.54
C LEU A 211 -3.11 4.66 3.79
N GLY A 212 -4.40 4.92 3.61
CA GLY A 212 -5.36 5.00 4.69
C GLY A 212 -6.48 3.98 4.60
N ASP A 213 -7.33 3.97 5.63
CA ASP A 213 -8.52 3.12 5.69
C ASP A 213 -9.77 3.79 5.10
N ASP A 214 -9.78 5.13 4.98
CA ASP A 214 -10.92 5.92 4.52
C ASP A 214 -10.49 7.30 4.01
N TRP A 215 -11.07 7.76 2.90
CA TRP A 215 -10.77 9.02 2.22
C TRP A 215 -10.91 10.24 3.12
N ALA A 216 -11.79 10.23 4.13
CA ALA A 216 -11.90 11.33 5.10
C ALA A 216 -10.60 11.59 5.89
N LEU A 217 -9.67 10.63 5.94
CA LEU A 217 -8.34 10.87 6.49
C LEU A 217 -7.55 11.90 5.67
N ALA A 218 -7.72 11.93 4.36
CA ALA A 218 -6.97 12.85 3.50
C ALA A 218 -7.30 14.32 3.80
N GLU A 219 -8.57 14.64 4.07
CA GLU A 219 -9.00 15.96 4.55
C GLU A 219 -8.21 16.38 5.81
N ARG A 220 -8.10 15.47 6.78
CA ARG A 220 -7.34 15.71 8.02
C ARG A 220 -5.85 15.91 7.73
N ILE A 221 -5.27 15.13 6.82
CA ILE A 221 -3.86 15.28 6.43
C ILE A 221 -3.63 16.68 5.86
N VAL A 222 -4.43 17.11 4.87
CA VAL A 222 -4.25 18.42 4.22
C VAL A 222 -4.42 19.57 5.22
N ARG A 223 -5.44 19.52 6.08
CA ARG A 223 -5.65 20.55 7.12
C ARG A 223 -4.47 20.68 8.06
N HIS A 224 -3.90 19.56 8.50
CA HIS A 224 -2.75 19.58 9.40
C HIS A 224 -1.43 19.92 8.70
N ALA A 225 -1.28 19.57 7.41
CA ALA A 225 -0.08 19.85 6.63
C ALA A 225 0.15 21.35 6.42
N LYS A 226 -0.93 22.15 6.42
CA LYS A 226 -0.87 23.63 6.36
C LYS A 226 -0.44 24.28 7.67
N ASN A 227 -0.48 23.56 8.81
CA ASN A 227 -0.15 24.13 10.11
C ASN A 227 1.36 24.00 10.41
N PRO A 228 2.11 25.12 10.52
CA PRO A 228 3.56 25.10 10.73
C PRO A 228 3.98 24.54 12.10
N HIS A 229 3.09 24.52 13.10
CA HIS A 229 3.35 23.99 14.44
C HIS A 229 2.98 22.51 14.58
N SER A 230 2.40 21.91 13.54
CA SER A 230 2.05 20.50 13.53
C SER A 230 3.30 19.63 13.47
N ARG A 231 3.35 18.58 14.31
CA ARG A 231 4.36 17.51 14.23
C ARG A 231 3.92 16.37 13.30
N LEU A 232 2.82 16.55 12.57
CA LEU A 232 2.26 15.57 11.63
C LEU A 232 2.82 15.80 10.22
N ILE A 233 2.37 14.99 9.26
CA ILE A 233 2.76 15.11 7.84
C ILE A 233 2.65 16.56 7.38
N ARG A 234 3.74 17.06 6.79
CA ARG A 234 3.86 18.43 6.30
C ARG A 234 4.24 18.41 4.83
N PHE A 235 3.55 19.21 4.04
CA PHE A 235 3.87 19.38 2.62
C PHE A 235 5.02 20.36 2.47
N THR A 236 6.02 19.97 1.70
CA THR A 236 7.16 20.80 1.33
C THR A 236 7.24 20.84 -0.19
N PRO A 237 7.76 21.93 -0.80
CA PRO A 237 7.78 22.07 -2.26
C PRO A 237 8.48 20.92 -3.00
N SER A 238 9.44 20.25 -2.36
CA SER A 238 10.19 19.12 -2.90
C SER A 238 9.52 17.75 -2.71
N ASN A 239 8.33 17.68 -2.10
CA ASN A 239 7.69 16.42 -1.75
C ASN A 239 6.26 16.35 -2.28
N THR A 240 6.04 15.41 -3.19
CA THR A 240 4.72 14.98 -3.63
C THR A 240 4.12 13.96 -2.66
N PHE A 241 2.81 14.03 -2.42
CA PHE A 241 2.08 13.11 -1.55
C PHE A 241 0.81 12.63 -2.23
N TYR A 242 0.79 11.37 -2.66
CA TYR A 242 -0.43 10.71 -3.12
C TYR A 242 -1.13 10.03 -1.95
N TYR A 243 -2.45 9.95 -2.05
CA TYR A 243 -3.27 9.23 -1.07
C TYR A 243 -4.12 8.16 -1.73
N GLY A 244 -4.16 6.98 -1.13
CA GLY A 244 -5.00 5.88 -1.58
C GLY A 244 -5.48 5.00 -0.42
N THR A 245 -6.46 4.16 -0.73
CA THR A 245 -7.06 3.19 0.19
C THR A 245 -6.78 1.76 -0.27
N LEU A 246 -7.00 0.77 0.60
CA LEU A 246 -6.76 -0.66 0.31
C LEU A 246 -7.99 -1.38 -0.29
N ASP A 247 -9.08 -0.64 -0.48
CA ASP A 247 -10.26 -1.10 -1.22
C ASP A 247 -9.96 -1.20 -2.73
N ARG A 248 -10.93 -1.71 -3.49
CA ARG A 248 -10.73 -1.98 -4.92
C ARG A 248 -10.37 -0.70 -5.68
N HIS A 249 -11.16 0.36 -5.54
CA HIS A 249 -10.93 1.62 -6.26
C HIS A 249 -9.62 2.29 -5.84
N GLY A 250 -9.27 2.30 -4.55
CA GLY A 250 -8.00 2.83 -4.07
C GLY A 250 -6.80 2.10 -4.68
N ILE A 251 -6.85 0.77 -4.80
CA ILE A 251 -5.78 0.00 -5.44
C ILE A 251 -5.65 0.32 -6.93
N MET A 252 -6.77 0.51 -7.65
CA MET A 252 -6.73 0.86 -9.07
C MET A 252 -6.11 2.24 -9.29
N LEU A 253 -6.40 3.20 -8.43
CA LEU A 253 -5.75 4.51 -8.47
C LEU A 253 -4.28 4.44 -8.08
N LEU A 254 -3.91 3.62 -7.10
CA LEU A 254 -2.50 3.35 -6.79
C LEU A 254 -1.78 2.70 -7.97
N GLN A 255 -2.44 1.82 -8.72
CA GLN A 255 -1.88 1.26 -9.96
C GLN A 255 -1.66 2.37 -10.99
N ALA A 256 -2.61 3.30 -11.18
CA ALA A 256 -2.43 4.45 -12.07
C ALA A 256 -1.33 5.43 -11.61
N ILE A 257 -1.04 5.52 -10.32
CA ILE A 257 0.11 6.31 -9.82
C ILE A 257 1.44 5.59 -10.12
N LEU A 258 1.46 4.26 -10.00
CA LEU A 258 2.67 3.45 -10.06
C LEU A 258 3.02 2.94 -11.46
N ASP A 259 2.08 2.99 -12.40
CA ASP A 259 2.23 2.48 -13.77
C ASP A 259 1.80 3.54 -14.77
N GLY A 260 2.79 4.11 -15.48
CA GLY A 260 2.57 5.14 -16.48
C GLY A 260 1.73 4.67 -17.68
N TYR A 261 1.79 3.39 -18.05
CA TYR A 261 0.95 2.84 -19.12
C TYR A 261 -0.51 2.75 -18.66
N TYR A 262 -0.74 2.21 -17.46
CA TYR A 262 -2.08 2.16 -16.88
C TYR A 262 -2.68 3.57 -16.72
N SER A 263 -1.87 4.53 -16.25
CA SER A 263 -2.25 5.95 -16.14
C SER A 263 -2.66 6.55 -17.48
N PHE A 264 -1.85 6.33 -18.52
CA PHE A 264 -2.13 6.82 -19.86
C PHE A 264 -3.43 6.25 -20.43
N GLN A 265 -3.64 4.94 -20.30
CA GLN A 265 -4.87 4.29 -20.76
C GLN A 265 -6.10 4.77 -20.00
N LEU A 266 -5.98 4.99 -18.68
CA LEU A 266 -7.06 5.53 -17.86
C LEU A 266 -7.40 6.97 -18.29
N GLN A 267 -6.41 7.81 -18.53
CA GLN A 267 -6.63 9.19 -19.02
C GLN A 267 -7.38 9.21 -20.34
N LYS A 268 -6.95 8.40 -21.30
CA LYS A 268 -7.62 8.26 -22.59
C LYS A 268 -9.08 7.80 -22.42
N TRP A 269 -9.29 6.79 -21.59
CA TRP A 269 -10.62 6.23 -21.30
C TRP A 269 -11.58 7.27 -20.69
N LEU A 270 -11.11 8.06 -19.74
CA LEU A 270 -11.90 9.11 -19.09
C LEU A 270 -12.18 10.28 -20.03
N TYR A 271 -11.21 10.68 -20.84
CA TYR A 271 -11.40 11.71 -21.87
C TYR A 271 -12.50 11.31 -22.86
N GLU A 272 -12.46 10.08 -23.38
CA GLU A 272 -13.44 9.58 -24.36
C GLU A 272 -14.86 9.44 -23.79
N ARG A 273 -15.02 9.11 -22.51
CA ARG A 273 -16.34 8.84 -21.91
C ARG A 273 -16.98 10.01 -21.19
N CYS A 274 -16.20 10.85 -20.55
CA CYS A 274 -16.73 11.96 -19.74
C CYS A 274 -16.03 13.29 -19.99
N GLY A 275 -15.16 13.39 -20.99
CA GLY A 275 -14.45 14.63 -21.33
C GLY A 275 -13.45 15.07 -20.25
N CYS A 276 -13.02 14.16 -19.36
CA CYS A 276 -12.00 14.47 -18.38
C CYS A 276 -10.70 14.87 -19.09
N PRO A 277 -10.10 16.04 -18.80
CA PRO A 277 -8.90 16.51 -19.48
C PRO A 277 -7.72 15.58 -19.21
N VAL A 278 -6.83 15.50 -20.20
CA VAL A 278 -5.56 14.76 -20.12
C VAL A 278 -4.52 15.71 -19.56
N THR A 279 -4.13 15.51 -18.30
CA THR A 279 -3.20 16.40 -17.59
C THR A 279 -2.03 15.62 -17.03
N THR A 280 -0.93 16.32 -16.76
CA THR A 280 0.26 15.71 -16.16
C THR A 280 0.02 15.31 -14.70
N LEU A 281 -0.86 16.05 -14.00
CA LEU A 281 -1.21 15.84 -12.59
C LEU A 281 -2.73 15.69 -12.42
N PRO A 282 -3.32 14.55 -12.81
CA PRO A 282 -4.74 14.36 -12.72
C PRO A 282 -5.23 14.28 -11.26
N GLY A 283 -6.33 14.97 -10.99
CA GLY A 283 -6.88 15.22 -9.67
C GLY A 283 -7.46 13.97 -9.05
N TYR A 284 -8.01 13.07 -9.87
CA TYR A 284 -8.49 11.77 -9.44
C TYR A 284 -7.38 10.85 -8.90
N LEU A 285 -6.09 11.12 -9.18
CA LEU A 285 -4.96 10.43 -8.52
C LEU A 285 -4.69 10.94 -7.10
N PHE A 286 -5.41 11.99 -6.67
CA PHE A 286 -5.47 12.47 -5.30
C PHE A 286 -4.11 12.86 -4.70
N GLN A 287 -3.33 13.64 -5.46
CA GLN A 287 -2.09 14.28 -5.02
C GLN A 287 -2.37 15.42 -4.03
N LEU A 288 -2.22 15.15 -2.74
CA LEU A 288 -2.67 16.03 -1.65
C LEU A 288 -2.03 17.42 -1.62
N ASP A 289 -0.78 17.54 -2.05
CA ASP A 289 -0.04 18.81 -2.09
C ASP A 289 -0.45 19.71 -3.27
N GLY A 290 -1.10 19.14 -4.28
CA GLY A 290 -1.57 19.80 -5.51
C GLY A 290 -3.09 19.92 -5.67
N ILE A 291 -3.90 19.18 -4.88
CA ILE A 291 -5.38 19.20 -5.02
C ILE A 291 -5.93 20.63 -4.94
N GLY A 292 -6.77 20.97 -5.93
CA GLY A 292 -7.44 22.27 -6.03
C GLY A 292 -6.51 23.43 -6.40
N LYS A 293 -5.31 23.14 -6.91
CA LYS A 293 -4.43 24.13 -7.53
C LYS A 293 -4.42 23.95 -9.05
N PRO A 294 -4.28 25.04 -9.82
CA PRO A 294 -4.04 24.94 -11.25
C PRO A 294 -2.70 24.26 -11.51
N ASP A 295 -2.63 23.48 -12.58
CA ASP A 295 -1.38 22.91 -13.07
C ASP A 295 -0.48 23.99 -13.73
N LEU A 296 0.65 23.58 -14.29
CA LEU A 296 1.59 24.49 -14.96
C LEU A 296 0.99 25.17 -16.21
N ASN A 297 -0.05 24.59 -16.80
CA ASN A 297 -0.77 25.12 -17.96
C ASN A 297 -1.95 26.01 -17.54
N GLY A 298 -2.19 26.19 -16.23
CA GLY A 298 -3.33 26.93 -15.70
C GLY A 298 -4.63 26.13 -15.71
N GLU A 299 -4.60 24.84 -16.04
CA GLU A 299 -5.77 23.98 -16.03
C GLU A 299 -6.04 23.47 -14.61
N GLU A 300 -7.27 23.63 -14.13
CA GLU A 300 -7.68 23.09 -12.84
C GLU A 300 -8.07 21.62 -12.99
N SER A 301 -7.32 20.73 -12.34
CA SER A 301 -7.66 19.32 -12.32
C SER A 301 -8.71 19.00 -11.25
N ASN A 302 -9.96 19.31 -11.55
CA ASN A 302 -11.07 19.21 -10.60
C ASN A 302 -11.99 17.97 -10.79
N TYR A 303 -11.56 16.98 -11.56
CA TYR A 303 -12.30 15.74 -11.76
C TYR A 303 -11.93 14.71 -10.70
N PHE A 304 -12.92 14.21 -9.97
CA PHE A 304 -12.76 13.19 -8.93
C PHE A 304 -13.84 12.13 -9.05
N PHE A 305 -13.53 10.90 -8.62
CA PHE A 305 -14.56 9.86 -8.55
C PHE A 305 -15.53 10.10 -7.39
N ASP A 306 -16.76 9.59 -7.49
CA ASP A 306 -17.81 9.79 -6.48
C ASP A 306 -17.36 9.41 -5.05
N PHE A 307 -16.55 8.36 -4.89
CA PHE A 307 -16.01 7.93 -3.59
C PHE A 307 -14.98 8.92 -2.99
N GLN A 308 -14.34 9.75 -3.83
CA GLN A 308 -13.44 10.83 -3.41
C GLN A 308 -14.17 12.16 -3.20
N PHE A 309 -15.29 12.35 -3.90
CA PHE A 309 -15.91 13.65 -4.13
C PHE A 309 -16.22 14.44 -2.85
N SER A 310 -16.79 13.77 -1.84
CA SER A 310 -17.12 14.40 -0.56
C SER A 310 -15.89 14.92 0.20
N THR A 311 -14.75 14.26 0.02
CA THR A 311 -13.47 14.64 0.60
C THR A 311 -12.82 15.74 -0.24
N ALA A 312 -12.80 15.58 -1.57
CA ALA A 312 -12.25 16.57 -2.50
C ALA A 312 -12.90 17.96 -2.30
N LYS A 313 -14.23 18.03 -2.20
CA LYS A 313 -14.96 19.28 -1.94
C LYS A 313 -14.55 20.02 -0.66
N LYS A 314 -14.07 19.30 0.36
CA LYS A 314 -13.63 19.91 1.63
C LYS A 314 -12.16 20.34 1.60
N ILE A 315 -11.40 19.84 0.64
CA ILE A 315 -9.98 20.13 0.45
C ILE A 315 -9.81 21.28 -0.54
N CYS A 316 -10.51 21.23 -1.67
CA CYS A 316 -10.46 22.25 -2.72
C CYS A 316 -10.97 23.61 -2.21
N PRO A 317 -10.52 24.71 -2.83
CA PRO A 317 -11.12 26.04 -2.62
C PRO A 317 -12.64 26.02 -2.81
N SER A 318 -13.36 26.88 -2.09
CA SER A 318 -14.83 26.93 -2.12
C SER A 318 -15.42 27.33 -3.48
N ASP A 319 -14.61 28.01 -4.28
CA ASP A 319 -14.88 28.50 -5.64
C ASP A 319 -14.44 27.50 -6.73
N ALA A 320 -13.72 26.44 -6.38
CA ALA A 320 -13.27 25.45 -7.34
C ALA A 320 -14.45 24.64 -7.91
N ASN A 321 -14.52 24.55 -9.24
CA ASN A 321 -15.56 23.77 -9.92
C ASN A 321 -15.22 22.28 -9.90
N VAL A 322 -15.60 21.58 -8.82
CA VAL A 322 -15.35 20.15 -8.61
C VAL A 322 -16.38 19.28 -9.35
N VAL A 323 -15.90 18.43 -10.26
CA VAL A 323 -16.71 17.54 -11.08
C VAL A 323 -16.63 16.10 -10.55
N SER A 324 -17.80 15.46 -10.41
CA SER A 324 -17.90 14.06 -9.95
C SER A 324 -17.96 13.10 -11.13
N MET A 325 -17.19 12.02 -11.05
CA MET A 325 -17.17 10.94 -12.02
C MET A 325 -17.69 9.63 -11.39
N PRO A 326 -18.59 8.89 -12.05
CA PRO A 326 -19.05 7.61 -11.56
C PRO A 326 -17.90 6.63 -11.32
N SER A 327 -17.89 5.96 -10.17
CA SER A 327 -16.87 4.93 -9.86
C SER A 327 -16.92 3.74 -10.82
N GLY A 328 -18.09 3.49 -11.42
CA GLY A 328 -18.26 2.46 -12.45
C GLY A 328 -17.34 2.66 -13.66
N LEU A 329 -16.97 3.89 -14.00
CA LEU A 329 -16.02 4.16 -15.09
C LEU A 329 -14.66 3.49 -14.86
N LEU A 330 -14.22 3.46 -13.59
CA LEU A 330 -12.97 2.85 -13.19
C LEU A 330 -13.07 1.31 -13.23
N GLU A 331 -14.20 0.74 -12.82
CA GLU A 331 -14.46 -0.71 -12.87
C GLU A 331 -14.57 -1.24 -14.30
N ASP A 332 -15.26 -0.50 -15.16
CA ASP A 332 -15.39 -0.81 -16.59
C ASP A 332 -14.03 -0.75 -17.29
N PHE A 333 -13.21 0.25 -16.94
CA PHE A 333 -11.84 0.40 -17.44
C PHE A 333 -10.97 -0.81 -17.08
N ASP A 334 -10.95 -1.20 -15.81
CA ASP A 334 -10.14 -2.33 -15.32
C ASP A 334 -10.58 -3.66 -15.94
N THR A 335 -11.87 -3.81 -16.23
CA THR A 335 -12.38 -4.96 -16.98
C THR A 335 -11.87 -4.93 -18.43
N ALA A 336 -11.98 -3.78 -19.10
CA ALA A 336 -11.57 -3.63 -20.50
C ALA A 336 -10.06 -3.82 -20.70
N ILE A 337 -9.22 -3.22 -19.85
CA ILE A 337 -7.76 -3.30 -19.99
C ILE A 337 -7.25 -4.73 -19.76
N ARG A 338 -7.82 -5.47 -18.79
CA ARG A 338 -7.45 -6.88 -18.54
C ARG A 338 -7.89 -7.80 -19.68
N THR A 339 -9.07 -7.57 -20.27
CA THR A 339 -9.48 -8.34 -21.47
C THR A 339 -8.61 -8.04 -22.70
N GLY A 340 -8.02 -6.84 -22.78
CA GLY A 340 -7.06 -6.49 -23.82
C GLY A 340 -5.68 -7.13 -23.62
N GLU A 341 -5.24 -7.34 -22.37
CA GLU A 341 -4.01 -8.07 -22.05
C GLU A 341 -4.11 -9.57 -22.40
N ASP A 342 -5.27 -10.20 -22.22
CA ASP A 342 -5.49 -11.60 -22.63
C ASP A 342 -5.45 -11.83 -24.16
N ALA A 343 -5.57 -10.77 -24.97
CA ALA A 343 -5.38 -10.84 -26.43
C ALA A 343 -3.90 -10.86 -26.85
N ILE A 344 -2.98 -10.52 -25.95
CA ILE A 344 -1.53 -10.65 -26.11
C ILE A 344 -1.09 -11.74 -25.12
N GLY A 345 -1.15 -12.99 -25.59
CA GLY A 345 -1.08 -14.20 -24.77
C GLY A 345 0.04 -14.25 -23.69
N PRO A 346 -0.08 -15.18 -22.73
CA PRO A 346 0.70 -15.17 -21.49
C PRO A 346 2.19 -15.34 -21.77
N LEU A 347 2.95 -14.25 -21.67
CA LEU A 347 4.39 -14.30 -21.40
C LEU A 347 4.61 -14.62 -19.91
N HIS A 348 4.15 -15.81 -19.50
CA HIS A 348 4.51 -16.46 -18.26
C HIS A 348 5.27 -17.74 -18.59
N GLY A 349 6.55 -17.56 -18.92
CA GLY A 349 7.52 -18.63 -19.05
C GLY A 349 8.42 -18.72 -17.81
N ARG A 350 8.13 -19.73 -16.99
CA ARG A 350 9.00 -20.47 -16.06
C ARG A 350 9.51 -19.80 -14.78
#